data_AF-A0A960GCF1-F1
#
_entry.id   AF-A0A960GCF1-F1
#
_cell.length_a   1.000
_cell.length_b   1.000
_cell.length_c   1.000
_cell.angle_alpha   90.00
_cell.angle_beta   90.00
_cell.angle_gamma   90.00
#
_symmetry.space_group_name_H-M   'P 1'
#
loop_
_entity.id
_entity.type
_entity.pdbx_description
1 polymer ?
#
loop_
_entity_poly.entity_id
_entity_poly.type
_entity_poly.pdbx_seq_one_letter_code
_entity_poly.pdbx_strand_id
1 'polypeptide(L)'
;MRTGGAAVVKNEADIIEAFVRHNLGYLDELHVVDNGSTDGTWEILQALAAEAPRLRVGQDFRTDHPQEHLMSALLAEWPEPRPDWVFCLDADELISAGSRAAFDAAVGSWSGAECVTLWWDFYVPTAADDAAEPNPIRRITRRRADQPADGMLTKVVVPKRFLGQPELRVRAGNHFLSQRNGVVLPHPIVSEPRLAHFPIRSSDQVAKKAVVGAWAVSSRATRDPHEASHWEDLKDRVLSGEVLPEAELADLAYNYAASDRLPRVEPADFVLAEAPLATSVEDLTATVGSSPRGFLTDALGFADAHFRNLRRVAVHTDEVEVLKARRGLVAVTRATPAEQAQALREAADWQRGEIDFCVDAVVGGDTVWDLGAGIGYQTVAFARRVGAAGTVVAAEADADLRQDLAANLTLNGLRNVTIVGSAAEALARLVPESPRPSRWRRRKSDSGEAAQHPAAPPSLVRIGGGGFPVLAQLADEVLTAGPTVFLCEVGQCRPVALMDWADAHDYGWYWYFSAGSPGSEDPRVALVGVPGDRPPPPGLQRLDPADSDWRAAFARQERKPNTVGDRWAFSRHGLEERWH
;
A
#
# COMPACT_ATOMS: atom_id res chain seq x y z
N MET A 1 -40.29 8.98 -23.52
CA MET A 1 -39.68 8.74 -22.19
C MET A 1 -38.19 8.64 -22.39
N ARG A 2 -37.38 9.26 -21.53
CA ARG A 2 -35.91 9.26 -21.61
C ARG A 2 -35.33 8.38 -20.51
N THR A 3 -34.38 7.52 -20.83
CA THR A 3 -33.70 6.61 -19.90
C THR A 3 -32.21 6.91 -19.82
N GLY A 4 -31.65 6.82 -18.62
CA GLY A 4 -30.23 6.98 -18.35
C GLY A 4 -29.66 5.74 -17.66
N GLY A 5 -28.36 5.50 -17.79
CA GLY A 5 -27.62 4.55 -16.96
C GLY A 5 -26.53 5.24 -16.16
N ALA A 6 -26.28 4.74 -14.95
CA ALA A 6 -25.18 5.16 -14.10
C ALA A 6 -24.36 3.92 -13.73
N ALA A 7 -23.04 4.01 -13.88
CA ALA A 7 -22.13 2.93 -13.48
C ALA A 7 -20.87 3.50 -12.83
N VAL A 8 -20.36 2.76 -11.85
CA VAL A 8 -19.02 2.99 -11.27
C VAL A 8 -18.25 1.69 -11.49
N VAL A 9 -17.10 1.79 -12.15
CA VAL A 9 -16.38 0.61 -12.67
C VAL A 9 -14.94 0.57 -12.18
N LYS A 10 -14.39 -0.63 -12.03
CA LYS A 10 -13.00 -0.84 -11.60
C LYS A 10 -12.45 -2.13 -12.17
N ASN A 11 -11.46 -2.00 -13.06
CA ASN A 11 -10.74 -3.12 -13.66
C ASN A 11 -11.66 -4.14 -14.37
N GLU A 12 -12.41 -3.66 -15.36
CA GLU A 12 -13.42 -4.41 -16.11
C GLU A 12 -13.11 -4.37 -17.62
N ALA A 13 -11.83 -4.28 -18.00
CA ALA A 13 -11.42 -4.08 -19.39
C ALA A 13 -11.89 -5.21 -20.33
N ASP A 14 -12.16 -6.40 -19.79
CA ASP A 14 -12.61 -7.57 -20.54
C ASP A 14 -14.09 -7.50 -20.95
N ILE A 15 -14.92 -6.70 -20.27
CA ILE A 15 -16.37 -6.60 -20.53
C ILE A 15 -16.87 -5.18 -20.78
N ILE A 16 -16.12 -4.15 -20.38
CA ILE A 16 -16.61 -2.76 -20.37
C ILE A 16 -17.08 -2.25 -21.74
N GLU A 17 -16.45 -2.70 -22.83
CA GLU A 17 -16.91 -2.36 -24.18
C GLU A 17 -18.26 -3.00 -24.51
N ALA A 18 -18.42 -4.28 -24.21
CA ALA A 18 -19.68 -4.99 -24.40
C ALA A 18 -20.79 -4.35 -23.55
N PHE A 19 -20.49 -4.04 -22.28
CA PHE A 19 -21.40 -3.32 -21.37
C PHE A 19 -21.89 -2.00 -21.96
N VAL A 20 -20.99 -1.13 -22.39
CA VAL A 20 -21.34 0.19 -22.93
C VAL A 20 -22.16 0.05 -24.22
N ARG A 21 -21.67 -0.73 -25.19
CA ARG A 21 -22.32 -0.87 -26.50
C ARG A 21 -23.71 -1.49 -26.38
N HIS A 22 -23.84 -2.53 -25.56
CA HIS A 22 -25.12 -3.22 -25.37
C HIS A 22 -26.13 -2.32 -24.64
N ASN A 23 -25.76 -1.74 -23.50
CA ASN A 23 -26.69 -0.96 -22.70
C ASN A 23 -27.13 0.34 -23.41
N LEU A 24 -26.28 0.97 -24.24
CA LEU A 24 -26.67 2.09 -25.09
C LEU A 24 -27.68 1.73 -26.21
N GLY A 25 -27.88 0.44 -26.48
CA GLY A 25 -28.99 -0.04 -27.31
C GLY A 25 -30.36 0.23 -26.67
N TYR A 26 -30.42 0.24 -25.34
CA TYR A 26 -31.64 0.49 -24.56
C TYR A 26 -31.71 1.90 -23.97
N LEU A 27 -30.59 2.40 -23.45
CA LEU A 27 -30.50 3.63 -22.67
C LEU A 27 -30.21 4.86 -23.52
N ASP A 28 -30.93 5.96 -23.36
CA ASP A 28 -30.71 7.18 -24.14
C ASP A 28 -29.39 7.91 -23.79
N GLU A 29 -28.87 7.74 -22.57
CA GLU A 29 -27.54 8.18 -22.14
C GLU A 29 -26.94 7.25 -21.08
N LEU A 30 -25.62 7.20 -20.98
CA LEU A 30 -24.89 6.38 -20.00
C LEU A 30 -23.76 7.20 -19.38
N HIS A 31 -23.70 7.25 -18.05
CA HIS A 31 -22.69 7.97 -17.28
C HIS A 31 -21.85 6.95 -16.51
N VAL A 32 -20.56 6.89 -16.78
CA VAL A 32 -19.64 5.91 -16.20
C VAL A 32 -18.51 6.63 -15.47
N VAL A 33 -18.29 6.27 -14.21
CA VAL A 33 -17.11 6.73 -13.45
C VAL A 33 -16.13 5.57 -13.30
N ASP A 34 -14.95 5.73 -13.89
CA ASP A 34 -13.82 4.84 -13.68
C ASP A 34 -13.18 5.12 -12.32
N ASN A 35 -13.11 4.11 -11.44
CA ASN A 35 -12.49 4.26 -10.12
C ASN A 35 -10.96 4.04 -10.17
N GLY A 36 -10.29 4.70 -11.12
CA GLY A 36 -8.84 4.64 -11.31
C GLY A 36 -8.37 3.25 -11.74
N SER A 37 -9.00 2.66 -12.76
CA SER A 37 -8.64 1.33 -13.24
C SER A 37 -7.21 1.28 -13.77
N THR A 38 -6.61 0.09 -13.73
CA THR A 38 -5.21 -0.13 -14.08
C THR A 38 -5.00 -1.12 -15.23
N ASP A 39 -6.10 -1.71 -15.73
CA ASP A 39 -6.12 -2.79 -16.70
C ASP A 39 -6.49 -2.39 -18.14
N GLY A 40 -6.60 -1.08 -18.41
CA GLY A 40 -7.03 -0.57 -19.71
C GLY A 40 -8.51 -0.14 -19.77
N THR A 41 -9.30 -0.34 -18.71
CA THR A 41 -10.72 0.06 -18.67
C THR A 41 -10.92 1.53 -19.04
N TRP A 42 -10.07 2.43 -18.51
CA TRP A 42 -10.18 3.88 -18.76
C TRP A 42 -9.87 4.23 -20.22
N GLU A 43 -8.87 3.61 -20.81
CA GLU A 43 -8.51 3.79 -22.22
C GLU A 43 -9.64 3.32 -23.15
N ILE A 44 -10.28 2.19 -22.84
CA ILE A 44 -11.45 1.68 -23.58
C ILE A 44 -12.63 2.66 -23.45
N LEU A 45 -12.92 3.13 -22.24
CA LEU A 45 -14.00 4.10 -22.00
C LEU A 45 -13.79 5.42 -22.75
N GLN A 46 -12.56 5.92 -22.83
CA GLN A 46 -12.24 7.13 -23.61
C GLN A 46 -12.45 6.92 -25.11
N ALA A 47 -12.04 5.78 -25.66
CA ALA A 47 -12.28 5.45 -27.07
C ALA A 47 -13.78 5.40 -27.38
N LEU A 48 -14.56 4.72 -26.52
CA LEU A 48 -16.01 4.62 -26.68
C LEU A 48 -16.73 5.98 -26.52
N ALA A 49 -16.25 6.84 -25.63
CA ALA A 49 -16.82 8.18 -25.45
C ALA A 49 -16.56 9.08 -26.66
N ALA A 50 -15.44 8.88 -27.37
CA ALA A 50 -15.16 9.56 -28.63
C ALA A 50 -16.08 9.09 -29.76
N GLU A 51 -16.50 7.82 -29.75
CA GLU A 51 -17.44 7.24 -30.72
C GLU A 51 -18.91 7.59 -30.42
N ALA A 52 -19.29 7.65 -29.15
CA ALA A 52 -20.67 7.74 -28.71
C ALA A 52 -20.93 8.98 -27.83
N PRO A 53 -21.49 10.09 -28.38
CA PRO A 53 -21.82 11.30 -27.61
C PRO A 53 -22.83 11.09 -26.46
N ARG A 54 -23.50 9.94 -26.43
CA ARG A 54 -24.44 9.51 -25.38
C ARG A 54 -23.74 8.90 -24.17
N LEU A 55 -22.44 8.60 -24.26
CA LEU A 55 -21.60 8.12 -23.17
C LEU A 55 -20.86 9.31 -22.54
N ARG A 56 -20.99 9.47 -21.23
CA ARG A 56 -20.19 10.41 -20.43
C ARG A 56 -19.29 9.61 -19.50
N VAL A 57 -18.00 9.92 -19.51
CA VAL A 57 -17.01 9.23 -18.69
C VAL A 57 -16.31 10.21 -17.77
N GLY A 58 -16.06 9.78 -16.53
CA GLY A 58 -15.26 10.51 -15.55
C GLY A 58 -14.34 9.55 -14.82
N GLN A 59 -13.37 10.09 -14.06
CA GLN A 59 -12.43 9.28 -13.30
C GLN A 59 -12.34 9.76 -11.85
N ASP A 60 -12.31 8.81 -10.91
CA ASP A 60 -12.10 9.06 -9.48
C ASP A 60 -11.05 8.10 -8.92
N PHE A 61 -10.03 8.64 -8.26
CA PHE A 61 -8.86 7.86 -7.80
C PHE A 61 -8.94 7.43 -6.33
N ARG A 62 -10.02 7.74 -5.61
CA ARG A 62 -10.16 7.35 -4.21
C ARG A 62 -10.25 5.83 -4.08
N THR A 63 -9.52 5.26 -3.11
CA THR A 63 -9.36 3.81 -2.91
C THR A 63 -10.21 3.25 -1.77
N ASP A 64 -10.98 4.09 -1.08
CA ASP A 64 -11.80 3.75 0.09
C ASP A 64 -13.15 3.10 -0.27
N HIS A 65 -13.19 2.32 -1.36
CA HIS A 65 -14.41 1.74 -1.93
C HIS A 65 -15.54 2.77 -2.11
N PRO A 66 -15.33 3.83 -2.92
CA PRO A 66 -16.24 4.95 -2.98
C PRO A 66 -17.53 4.66 -3.78
N GLN A 67 -17.86 3.41 -4.14
CA GLN A 67 -18.96 3.08 -5.06
C GLN A 67 -20.30 3.70 -4.62
N GLU A 68 -20.72 3.49 -3.36
CA GLU A 68 -21.96 4.10 -2.83
C GLU A 68 -21.94 5.62 -2.98
N HIS A 69 -20.80 6.25 -2.68
CA HIS A 69 -20.64 7.69 -2.69
C HIS A 69 -20.64 8.25 -4.12
N LEU A 70 -19.89 7.62 -5.04
CA LEU A 70 -19.82 7.98 -6.45
C LEU A 70 -21.14 7.78 -7.16
N MET A 71 -21.80 6.64 -6.93
CA MET A 71 -23.11 6.38 -7.50
C MET A 71 -24.14 7.39 -6.98
N SER A 72 -24.15 7.68 -5.68
CA SER A 72 -25.00 8.72 -5.10
C SER A 72 -24.71 10.10 -5.68
N ALA A 73 -23.43 10.44 -5.92
CA ALA A 73 -23.03 11.69 -6.54
C ALA A 73 -23.51 11.79 -7.99
N LEU A 74 -23.37 10.72 -8.80
CA LEU A 74 -23.89 10.66 -10.17
C LEU A 74 -25.40 10.97 -10.22
N LEU A 75 -26.20 10.39 -9.32
CA LEU A 75 -27.63 10.66 -9.27
C LEU A 75 -27.96 12.08 -8.78
N ALA A 76 -27.17 12.62 -7.85
CA ALA A 76 -27.36 13.96 -7.30
C ALA A 76 -26.95 15.07 -8.29
N GLU A 77 -25.92 14.82 -9.09
CA GLU A 77 -25.32 15.81 -9.99
C GLU A 77 -25.77 15.64 -11.45
N TRP A 78 -26.79 14.80 -11.69
CA TRP A 78 -27.27 14.51 -13.03
C TRP A 78 -27.68 15.79 -13.79
N PRO A 79 -27.10 16.05 -14.98
CA PRO A 79 -27.33 17.27 -15.73
C PRO A 79 -28.74 17.34 -16.32
N GLU A 80 -29.29 18.55 -16.46
CA GLU A 80 -30.52 18.73 -17.21
C GLU A 80 -30.32 18.54 -18.73
N PRO A 81 -31.31 17.98 -19.46
CA PRO A 81 -32.60 17.51 -18.95
C PRO A 81 -32.48 16.12 -18.29
N ARG A 82 -32.99 15.95 -17.07
CA ARG A 82 -32.92 14.65 -16.39
C ARG A 82 -33.79 13.57 -17.06
N PRO A 83 -33.31 12.31 -17.16
CA PRO A 83 -34.09 11.18 -17.68
C PRO A 83 -35.24 10.84 -16.72
N ASP A 84 -36.27 10.20 -17.26
CA ASP A 84 -37.43 9.71 -16.51
C ASP A 84 -37.03 8.57 -15.55
N TRP A 85 -36.02 7.78 -15.94
CA TRP A 85 -35.47 6.66 -15.17
C TRP A 85 -33.95 6.58 -15.31
N VAL A 86 -33.25 6.28 -14.21
CA VAL A 86 -31.81 5.97 -14.19
C VAL A 86 -31.58 4.55 -13.68
N PHE A 87 -30.92 3.74 -14.49
CA PHE A 87 -30.53 2.37 -14.17
C PHE A 87 -29.17 2.39 -13.47
N CYS A 88 -29.10 1.92 -12.22
CA CYS A 88 -27.83 1.82 -11.47
C CYS A 88 -27.21 0.44 -11.74
N LEU A 89 -26.17 0.41 -12.56
CA LEU A 89 -25.58 -0.82 -13.11
C LEU A 89 -24.13 -1.00 -12.65
N ASP A 90 -23.73 -2.26 -12.50
CA ASP A 90 -22.32 -2.66 -12.45
C ASP A 90 -21.82 -3.01 -13.86
N ALA A 91 -20.50 -3.01 -14.07
CA ALA A 91 -19.90 -3.23 -15.40
C ALA A 91 -20.20 -4.60 -16.00
N ASP A 92 -20.57 -5.58 -15.17
CA ASP A 92 -20.90 -6.94 -15.56
C ASP A 92 -22.41 -7.17 -15.73
N GLU A 93 -23.20 -6.10 -15.85
CA GLU A 93 -24.66 -6.14 -15.92
C GLU A 93 -25.23 -5.53 -17.21
N LEU A 94 -26.02 -6.32 -17.92
CA LEU A 94 -26.55 -5.98 -19.22
C LEU A 94 -28.07 -6.04 -19.21
N ILE A 95 -28.73 -4.99 -19.71
CA ILE A 95 -30.18 -4.93 -19.82
C ILE A 95 -30.68 -6.02 -20.76
N SER A 96 -31.41 -6.99 -20.22
CA SER A 96 -32.04 -8.05 -20.98
C SER A 96 -33.51 -7.69 -21.20
N ALA A 97 -33.84 -7.33 -22.43
CA ALA A 97 -35.20 -7.16 -22.91
C ALA A 97 -35.28 -7.77 -24.31
N GLY A 98 -36.36 -8.49 -24.64
CA GLY A 98 -36.46 -9.18 -25.94
C GLY A 98 -36.36 -8.26 -27.17
N SER A 99 -36.57 -6.94 -27.01
CA SER A 99 -36.26 -5.91 -27.99
C SER A 99 -36.28 -4.53 -27.34
N ARG A 100 -35.76 -3.49 -28.03
CA ARG A 100 -35.91 -2.09 -27.60
C ARG A 100 -37.38 -1.69 -27.44
N ALA A 101 -38.27 -2.14 -28.32
CA ALA A 101 -39.69 -1.83 -28.22
C ALA A 101 -40.34 -2.46 -26.97
N ALA A 102 -39.95 -3.70 -26.62
CA ALA A 102 -40.40 -4.36 -25.39
C ALA A 102 -39.89 -3.65 -24.14
N PHE A 103 -38.62 -3.20 -24.16
CA PHE A 103 -38.03 -2.37 -23.11
C PHE A 103 -38.82 -1.07 -22.92
N ASP A 104 -39.05 -0.30 -24.00
CA ASP A 104 -39.77 0.97 -23.92
C ASP A 104 -41.20 0.79 -23.41
N ALA A 105 -41.89 -0.28 -23.84
CA ALA A 105 -43.24 -0.60 -23.37
C ALA A 105 -43.27 -0.97 -21.87
N ALA A 106 -42.32 -1.78 -21.41
CA ALA A 106 -42.22 -2.18 -20.01
C ALA A 106 -41.92 -0.97 -19.11
N VAL A 107 -40.87 -0.21 -19.43
CA VAL A 107 -40.43 0.94 -18.62
C VAL A 107 -41.47 2.07 -18.66
N GLY A 108 -42.15 2.26 -19.80
CA GLY A 108 -43.24 3.22 -19.95
C GLY A 108 -44.50 2.90 -19.13
N SER A 109 -44.65 1.68 -18.62
CA SER A 109 -45.77 1.28 -17.74
C SER A 109 -45.56 1.60 -16.27
N TRP A 110 -44.33 1.95 -15.87
CA TRP A 110 -43.99 2.18 -14.47
C TRP A 110 -44.50 3.55 -14.00
N SER A 111 -45.02 3.60 -12.77
CA SER A 111 -45.69 4.80 -12.25
C SER A 111 -44.77 6.01 -12.04
N GLY A 112 -43.45 5.79 -11.88
CA GLY A 112 -42.49 6.82 -11.48
C GLY A 112 -42.64 7.29 -10.03
N ALA A 113 -43.62 6.76 -9.29
CA ALA A 113 -43.89 7.12 -7.91
C ALA A 113 -42.97 6.40 -6.92
N GLU A 114 -42.33 5.30 -7.29
CA GLU A 114 -41.42 4.55 -6.43
C GLU A 114 -40.18 4.16 -7.23
N CYS A 115 -39.11 3.74 -6.56
CA CYS A 115 -38.04 3.04 -7.26
C CYS A 115 -38.60 1.70 -7.77
N VAL A 116 -37.93 1.09 -8.73
CA VAL A 116 -38.18 -0.32 -9.07
C VAL A 116 -36.87 -1.09 -9.00
N THR A 117 -36.95 -2.40 -8.95
CA THR A 117 -35.76 -3.26 -8.98
C THR A 117 -35.84 -4.32 -10.06
N LEU A 118 -34.71 -4.62 -10.70
CA LEU A 118 -34.59 -5.58 -11.80
C LEU A 118 -33.94 -6.85 -11.32
N TRP A 119 -34.51 -8.01 -11.66
CA TRP A 119 -33.92 -9.32 -11.37
C TRP A 119 -32.65 -9.58 -12.17
N TRP A 120 -31.66 -10.20 -11.51
CA TRP A 120 -30.52 -10.82 -12.17
C TRP A 120 -30.86 -12.17 -12.79
N ASP A 121 -30.33 -12.37 -13.99
CA ASP A 121 -30.19 -13.65 -14.66
C ASP A 121 -28.69 -13.98 -14.69
N PHE A 122 -28.23 -14.87 -13.81
CA PHE A 122 -26.81 -15.23 -13.65
C PHE A 122 -26.30 -16.10 -14.79
N TYR A 123 -25.36 -15.58 -15.57
CA TYR A 123 -24.65 -16.33 -16.60
C TYR A 123 -23.45 -17.06 -16.00
N VAL A 124 -23.28 -18.32 -16.41
CA VAL A 124 -22.31 -19.26 -15.83
C VAL A 124 -21.36 -19.72 -16.93
N PRO A 125 -20.04 -19.43 -16.84
CA PRO A 125 -19.08 -19.93 -17.80
C PRO A 125 -18.97 -21.45 -17.68
N THR A 126 -18.82 -22.13 -18.82
CA THR A 126 -18.69 -23.60 -18.85
C THR A 126 -17.58 -24.04 -19.81
N ALA A 127 -17.12 -25.28 -19.65
CA ALA A 127 -16.16 -25.90 -20.56
C ALA A 127 -16.67 -26.07 -22.02
N ALA A 128 -17.96 -25.82 -22.25
CA ALA A 128 -18.54 -25.86 -23.60
C ALA A 128 -18.44 -24.50 -24.32
N ASP A 129 -18.01 -23.44 -23.62
CA ASP A 129 -17.93 -22.10 -24.18
C ASP A 129 -16.75 -22.02 -25.18
N ASP A 130 -16.92 -21.26 -26.26
CA ASP A 130 -15.87 -21.07 -27.25
C ASP A 130 -14.78 -20.14 -26.70
N ALA A 131 -13.62 -20.70 -26.32
CA ALA A 131 -12.48 -19.93 -25.83
C ALA A 131 -11.91 -18.93 -26.86
N ALA A 132 -12.22 -19.08 -28.15
CA ALA A 132 -11.81 -18.16 -29.21
C ALA A 132 -12.73 -16.95 -29.35
N GLU A 133 -13.92 -16.95 -28.74
CA GLU A 133 -14.83 -15.80 -28.72
C GLU A 133 -14.39 -14.80 -27.62
N PRO A 134 -13.78 -13.67 -27.98
CA PRO A 134 -13.26 -12.73 -26.99
C PRO A 134 -14.38 -12.00 -26.24
N ASN A 135 -15.59 -11.92 -26.81
CA ASN A 135 -16.69 -11.20 -26.20
C ASN A 135 -17.41 -12.07 -25.14
N PRO A 136 -17.28 -11.79 -23.83
CA PRO A 136 -17.83 -12.65 -22.79
C PRO A 136 -19.35 -12.80 -22.88
N ILE A 137 -20.07 -11.78 -23.35
CA ILE A 137 -21.54 -11.80 -23.45
C ILE A 137 -22.06 -12.63 -24.64
N ARG A 138 -21.17 -13.01 -25.57
CA ARG A 138 -21.44 -13.96 -26.66
C ARG A 138 -20.91 -15.35 -26.33
N ARG A 139 -19.75 -15.41 -25.66
CA ARG A 139 -19.10 -16.66 -25.24
C ARG A 139 -19.89 -17.42 -24.19
N ILE A 140 -20.40 -16.72 -23.17
CA ILE A 140 -21.10 -17.32 -22.04
C ILE A 140 -22.61 -17.28 -22.32
N THR A 141 -23.19 -18.40 -22.73
CA THR A 141 -24.59 -18.47 -23.20
C THR A 141 -25.52 -19.20 -22.25
N ARG A 142 -24.99 -19.79 -21.18
CA ARG A 142 -25.76 -20.54 -20.19
C ARG A 142 -26.01 -19.70 -18.96
N ARG A 143 -27.22 -19.80 -18.41
CA ARG A 143 -27.60 -19.14 -17.16
C ARG A 143 -28.25 -20.10 -16.19
N ARG A 144 -28.31 -19.72 -14.91
CA ARG A 144 -29.09 -20.41 -13.89
C ARG A 144 -30.57 -20.47 -14.28
N ALA A 145 -31.14 -21.68 -14.26
CA ALA A 145 -32.57 -21.90 -14.45
C ALA A 145 -33.34 -21.92 -13.12
N ASP A 146 -32.62 -22.13 -12.01
CA ASP A 146 -33.13 -22.17 -10.65
C ASP A 146 -33.09 -20.76 -10.01
N GLN A 147 -34.16 -19.98 -10.18
CA GLN A 147 -34.22 -18.65 -9.58
C GLN A 147 -34.63 -18.73 -8.09
N PRO A 148 -33.83 -18.17 -7.17
CA PRO A 148 -34.22 -18.09 -5.78
C PRO A 148 -35.39 -17.11 -5.58
N ALA A 149 -36.29 -17.41 -4.65
CA ALA A 149 -37.54 -16.66 -4.47
C ALA A 149 -37.40 -15.36 -3.64
N ASP A 150 -36.21 -15.03 -3.12
CA ASP A 150 -36.05 -14.11 -1.98
C ASP A 150 -35.75 -12.64 -2.32
N GLY A 151 -35.67 -12.27 -3.61
CA GLY A 151 -35.59 -10.88 -4.05
C GLY A 151 -34.29 -10.14 -3.69
N MET A 152 -33.29 -10.83 -3.12
CA MET A 152 -31.98 -10.23 -2.79
C MET A 152 -31.06 -10.02 -4.00
N LEU A 153 -31.51 -10.40 -5.20
CA LEU A 153 -30.70 -10.51 -6.42
C LEU A 153 -31.16 -9.47 -7.46
N THR A 154 -31.31 -8.23 -7.02
CA THR A 154 -31.92 -7.19 -7.85
C THR A 154 -31.20 -5.86 -7.81
N LYS A 155 -31.26 -5.08 -8.89
CA LYS A 155 -30.69 -3.73 -8.95
C LYS A 155 -31.72 -2.65 -9.06
N VAL A 156 -31.48 -1.52 -8.39
CA VAL A 156 -32.42 -0.40 -8.34
C VAL A 156 -32.40 0.41 -9.63
N VAL A 157 -33.60 0.82 -10.06
CA VAL A 157 -33.83 1.84 -11.08
C VAL A 157 -34.56 3.00 -10.42
N VAL A 158 -34.01 4.19 -10.63
CA VAL A 158 -34.38 5.40 -9.90
C VAL A 158 -35.21 6.31 -10.80
N PRO A 159 -36.45 6.65 -10.42
CA PRO A 159 -37.24 7.61 -11.18
C PRO A 159 -36.69 9.02 -11.03
N LYS A 160 -36.94 9.85 -12.05
CA LYS A 160 -36.53 11.26 -12.16
C LYS A 160 -36.74 12.06 -10.88
N ARG A 161 -37.85 11.81 -10.17
CA ARG A 161 -38.24 12.56 -8.97
C ARG A 161 -37.20 12.49 -7.85
N PHE A 162 -36.40 11.42 -7.81
CA PHE A 162 -35.36 11.21 -6.79
C PHE A 162 -33.97 11.67 -7.23
N LEU A 163 -33.79 12.04 -8.49
CA LEU A 163 -32.53 12.62 -8.96
C LEU A 163 -32.34 14.01 -8.35
N GLY A 164 -31.08 14.40 -8.11
CA GLY A 164 -30.77 15.70 -7.51
C GLY A 164 -31.08 15.85 -6.02
N GLN A 165 -31.37 14.75 -5.31
CA GLN A 165 -31.66 14.76 -3.87
C GLN A 165 -30.40 14.34 -3.07
N PRO A 166 -29.64 15.30 -2.49
CA PRO A 166 -28.38 15.02 -1.80
C PRO A 166 -28.53 14.27 -0.46
N GLU A 167 -29.76 14.03 -0.01
CA GLU A 167 -30.14 13.22 1.16
C GLU A 167 -30.34 11.74 0.82
N LEU A 168 -30.54 11.41 -0.46
CA LEU A 168 -30.65 10.02 -0.90
C LEU A 168 -29.27 9.42 -1.13
N ARG A 169 -29.17 8.12 -0.85
CA ARG A 169 -27.96 7.32 -1.03
C ARG A 169 -28.33 6.05 -1.77
N VAL A 170 -27.56 5.76 -2.80
CA VAL A 170 -27.53 4.41 -3.37
C VAL A 170 -26.67 3.56 -2.44
N ARG A 171 -27.23 2.43 -1.99
CA ARG A 171 -26.58 1.55 -1.03
C ARG A 171 -25.74 0.49 -1.74
N ALA A 172 -24.87 -0.17 -0.98
CA ALA A 172 -23.88 -1.11 -1.47
C ALA A 172 -24.49 -2.10 -2.45
N GLY A 173 -23.78 -2.35 -3.55
CA GLY A 173 -24.26 -3.21 -4.62
C GLY A 173 -25.46 -2.64 -5.38
N ASN A 174 -25.75 -1.34 -5.33
CA ASN A 174 -26.79 -0.69 -6.13
C ASN A 174 -28.20 -1.34 -5.99
N HIS A 175 -28.51 -1.96 -4.85
CA HIS A 175 -29.73 -2.74 -4.66
C HIS A 175 -30.96 -1.89 -4.33
N PHE A 176 -30.78 -0.76 -3.64
CA PHE A 176 -31.87 0.12 -3.22
C PHE A 176 -31.38 1.53 -2.89
N LEU A 177 -32.34 2.46 -2.76
CA LEU A 177 -32.10 3.80 -2.25
C LEU A 177 -32.53 3.90 -0.78
N SER A 178 -31.75 4.62 0.02
CA SER A 178 -32.13 4.99 1.38
C SER A 178 -31.89 6.47 1.63
N GLN A 179 -32.62 7.02 2.59
CA GLN A 179 -32.34 8.34 3.17
C GLN A 179 -31.13 8.28 4.10
N ARG A 180 -30.53 9.44 4.41
CA ARG A 180 -29.42 9.55 5.39
C ARG A 180 -29.75 9.00 6.78
N ASN A 181 -31.01 9.00 7.18
CA ASN A 181 -31.49 8.47 8.46
C ASN A 181 -31.69 6.94 8.46
N GLY A 182 -31.36 6.26 7.34
CA GLY A 182 -31.49 4.81 7.20
C GLY A 182 -32.85 4.33 6.68
N VAL A 183 -33.82 5.21 6.44
CA VAL A 183 -35.12 4.81 5.87
C VAL A 183 -34.94 4.37 4.42
N VAL A 184 -35.28 3.12 4.13
CA VAL A 184 -35.23 2.54 2.78
C VAL A 184 -36.48 2.93 2.00
N LEU A 185 -36.30 3.39 0.76
CA LEU A 185 -37.41 3.75 -0.12
C LEU A 185 -38.06 2.49 -0.70
N PRO A 186 -39.38 2.47 -0.97
CA PRO A 186 -40.02 1.36 -1.67
C PRO A 186 -39.40 1.10 -3.05
N HIS A 187 -39.18 -0.17 -3.36
CA HIS A 187 -38.50 -0.64 -4.57
C HIS A 187 -39.05 -2.00 -5.05
N PRO A 188 -40.34 -2.09 -5.41
CA PRO A 188 -40.93 -3.34 -5.91
C PRO A 188 -40.14 -3.92 -7.09
N ILE A 189 -40.06 -5.25 -7.11
CA ILE A 189 -39.37 -5.97 -8.18
C ILE A 189 -40.29 -6.08 -9.39
N VAL A 190 -39.78 -5.74 -10.57
CA VAL A 190 -40.50 -5.87 -11.84
C VAL A 190 -40.12 -7.17 -12.55
N SER A 191 -41.04 -7.71 -13.35
CA SER A 191 -40.78 -8.94 -14.10
C SER A 191 -39.90 -8.72 -15.33
N GLU A 192 -40.00 -7.53 -15.95
CA GLU A 192 -39.26 -7.11 -17.14
C GLU A 192 -38.99 -5.59 -17.10
N PRO A 193 -37.84 -5.10 -17.63
CA PRO A 193 -36.72 -5.90 -18.13
C PRO A 193 -35.94 -6.57 -16.99
N ARG A 194 -35.04 -7.48 -17.33
CA ARG A 194 -34.11 -8.14 -16.40
C ARG A 194 -32.68 -7.67 -16.64
N LEU A 195 -31.75 -8.14 -15.81
CA LEU A 195 -30.32 -7.91 -15.96
C LEU A 195 -29.59 -9.23 -16.19
N ALA A 196 -29.00 -9.41 -17.36
CA ALA A 196 -28.03 -10.45 -17.60
C ALA A 196 -26.73 -10.12 -16.84
N HIS A 197 -26.37 -10.95 -15.86
CA HIS A 197 -25.24 -10.72 -14.97
C HIS A 197 -24.11 -11.71 -15.26
N PHE A 198 -22.91 -11.20 -15.52
CA PHE A 198 -21.72 -11.98 -15.88
C PHE A 198 -20.61 -11.82 -14.82
N PRO A 199 -20.85 -12.25 -13.57
CA PRO A 199 -19.98 -11.92 -12.44
C PRO A 199 -18.57 -12.53 -12.53
N ILE A 200 -18.47 -13.70 -13.18
CA ILE A 200 -17.28 -14.53 -13.34
C ILE A 200 -17.14 -14.89 -14.82
N ARG A 201 -15.98 -14.57 -15.41
CA ARG A 201 -15.78 -14.69 -16.87
C ARG A 201 -14.47 -15.35 -17.27
N SER A 202 -13.45 -15.25 -16.42
CA SER A 202 -12.13 -15.85 -16.63
C SER A 202 -11.36 -15.92 -15.31
N SER A 203 -10.33 -16.77 -15.25
CA SER A 203 -9.42 -16.83 -14.09
C SER A 203 -8.72 -15.49 -13.84
N ASP A 204 -8.28 -14.79 -14.89
CA ASP A 204 -7.60 -13.50 -14.77
C ASP A 204 -8.51 -12.43 -14.18
N GLN A 205 -9.78 -12.40 -14.58
CA GLN A 205 -10.78 -11.48 -14.05
C GLN A 205 -11.05 -11.76 -12.56
N VAL A 206 -11.19 -13.03 -12.19
CA VAL A 206 -11.36 -13.45 -10.79
C VAL A 206 -10.15 -13.07 -9.94
N ALA A 207 -8.95 -13.31 -10.47
CA ALA A 207 -7.69 -12.94 -9.85
C ALA A 207 -7.61 -11.43 -9.57
N LYS A 208 -7.98 -10.60 -10.55
CA LYS A 208 -8.07 -9.14 -10.39
C LYS A 208 -9.07 -8.76 -9.31
N LYS A 209 -10.31 -9.29 -9.34
CA LYS A 209 -11.35 -9.02 -8.33
C LYS A 209 -10.87 -9.41 -6.92
N ALA A 210 -10.26 -10.59 -6.77
CA ALA A 210 -9.77 -11.08 -5.47
C ALA A 210 -8.66 -10.19 -4.88
N VAL A 211 -7.61 -9.91 -5.66
CA VAL A 211 -6.46 -9.12 -5.17
C VAL A 211 -6.85 -7.67 -4.92
N VAL A 212 -7.50 -7.02 -5.88
CA VAL A 212 -7.91 -5.60 -5.77
C VAL A 212 -8.97 -5.44 -4.69
N GLY A 213 -9.97 -6.33 -4.66
CA GLY A 213 -11.02 -6.33 -3.65
C GLY A 213 -10.44 -6.48 -2.24
N ALA A 214 -9.56 -7.46 -2.02
CA ALA A 214 -8.94 -7.67 -0.72
C ALA A 214 -8.05 -6.49 -0.28
N TRP A 215 -7.23 -5.92 -1.17
CA TRP A 215 -6.40 -4.75 -0.82
C TRP A 215 -7.24 -3.51 -0.57
N ALA A 216 -8.31 -3.29 -1.33
CA ALA A 216 -9.21 -2.18 -1.10
C ALA A 216 -9.96 -2.34 0.24
N VAL A 217 -10.42 -3.56 0.60
CA VAL A 217 -11.02 -3.85 1.92
C VAL A 217 -10.00 -3.61 3.03
N SER A 218 -8.75 -4.04 2.84
CA SER A 218 -7.65 -3.83 3.78
C SER A 218 -7.30 -2.35 3.99
N SER A 219 -7.65 -1.47 3.05
CA SER A 219 -7.41 -0.02 3.14
C SER A 219 -8.51 0.77 3.83
N ARG A 220 -9.61 0.12 4.27
CA ARG A 220 -10.72 0.79 4.96
C ARG A 220 -10.33 1.16 6.40
N ALA A 221 -10.81 2.31 6.87
CA ALA A 221 -10.61 2.75 8.25
C ALA A 221 -11.36 1.89 9.29
N THR A 222 -12.42 1.19 8.86
CA THR A 222 -13.21 0.26 9.67
C THR A 222 -13.38 -1.04 8.87
N ARG A 223 -12.91 -2.16 9.42
CA ARG A 223 -12.99 -3.49 8.80
C ARG A 223 -14.12 -4.30 9.44
N ASP A 224 -15.01 -4.85 8.63
CA ASP A 224 -15.86 -5.97 9.03
C ASP A 224 -15.08 -7.28 8.79
N PRO A 225 -14.83 -8.11 9.82
CA PRO A 225 -14.09 -9.37 9.68
C PRO A 225 -14.80 -10.42 8.80
N HIS A 226 -16.10 -10.29 8.56
CA HIS A 226 -16.89 -11.26 7.79
C HIS A 226 -17.10 -10.86 6.32
N GLU A 227 -16.74 -9.64 5.94
CA GLU A 227 -16.84 -9.17 4.57
C GLU A 227 -15.63 -9.66 3.75
N ALA A 228 -15.90 -10.22 2.56
CA ALA A 228 -14.89 -10.65 1.60
C ALA A 228 -13.95 -11.81 2.01
N SER A 229 -14.28 -12.60 3.03
CA SER A 229 -13.48 -13.77 3.45
C SER A 229 -13.19 -14.75 2.30
N HIS A 230 -14.18 -15.01 1.43
CA HIS A 230 -14.03 -15.87 0.25
C HIS A 230 -13.03 -15.32 -0.78
N TRP A 231 -12.83 -14.00 -0.82
CA TRP A 231 -11.85 -13.36 -1.70
C TRP A 231 -10.43 -13.41 -1.12
N GLU A 232 -10.27 -13.57 0.20
CA GLU A 232 -8.94 -13.68 0.84
C GLU A 232 -8.26 -15.01 0.49
N ASP A 233 -8.98 -16.13 0.59
CA ASP A 233 -8.46 -17.46 0.21
C ASP A 233 -8.12 -17.54 -1.28
N LEU A 234 -8.99 -16.96 -2.12
CA LEU A 234 -8.80 -16.89 -3.56
C LEU A 234 -7.61 -16.01 -3.93
N LYS A 235 -7.41 -14.89 -3.22
CA LYS A 235 -6.25 -14.02 -3.37
C LYS A 235 -4.96 -14.78 -3.07
N ASP A 236 -4.88 -15.55 -1.99
CA ASP A 236 -3.65 -16.28 -1.63
C ASP A 236 -3.28 -17.33 -2.69
N ARG A 237 -4.28 -18.04 -3.22
CA ARG A 237 -4.13 -18.99 -4.34
C ARG A 237 -3.64 -18.32 -5.62
N VAL A 238 -4.27 -17.22 -6.01
CA VAL A 238 -3.87 -16.42 -7.18
C VAL A 238 -2.44 -15.88 -7.02
N LEU A 239 -2.08 -15.38 -5.84
CA LEU A 239 -0.71 -14.90 -5.56
C LEU A 239 0.34 -16.01 -5.61
N SER A 240 -0.06 -17.27 -5.43
CA SER A 240 0.82 -18.43 -5.62
C SER A 240 1.04 -18.81 -7.09
N GLY A 241 0.37 -18.11 -8.02
CA GLY A 241 0.43 -18.36 -9.46
C GLY A 241 -0.57 -19.41 -9.94
N GLU A 242 -1.57 -19.75 -9.13
CA GLU A 242 -2.61 -20.71 -9.50
C GLU A 242 -3.57 -20.11 -10.55
N VAL A 243 -3.87 -20.89 -11.60
CA VAL A 243 -4.92 -20.58 -12.58
C VAL A 243 -6.13 -21.42 -12.23
N LEU A 244 -7.29 -20.78 -12.06
CA LEU A 244 -8.52 -21.45 -11.65
C LEU A 244 -9.06 -22.33 -12.80
N PRO A 245 -9.37 -23.61 -12.54
CA PRO A 245 -10.00 -24.48 -13.51
C PRO A 245 -11.41 -24.00 -13.91
N GLU A 246 -11.85 -24.32 -15.13
CA GLU A 246 -13.19 -23.94 -15.63
C GLU A 246 -14.34 -24.44 -14.75
N ALA A 247 -14.21 -25.63 -14.18
CA ALA A 247 -15.21 -26.17 -13.25
C ALA A 247 -15.36 -25.31 -11.98
N GLU A 248 -14.27 -24.69 -11.52
CA GLU A 248 -14.29 -23.79 -10.37
C GLU A 248 -14.85 -22.41 -10.76
N LEU A 249 -14.57 -21.92 -11.97
CA LEU A 249 -15.20 -20.71 -12.48
C LEU A 249 -16.72 -20.87 -12.57
N ALA A 250 -17.20 -22.02 -13.04
CA ALA A 250 -18.62 -22.34 -13.08
C ALA A 250 -19.22 -22.36 -11.67
N ASP A 251 -18.51 -22.94 -10.70
CA ASP A 251 -18.94 -22.97 -9.30
C ASP A 251 -19.04 -21.58 -8.68
N LEU A 252 -17.99 -20.76 -8.83
CA LEU A 252 -17.98 -19.38 -8.37
C LEU A 252 -19.10 -18.54 -9.00
N ALA A 253 -19.40 -18.75 -10.28
CA ALA A 253 -20.46 -18.03 -10.96
C ALA A 253 -21.86 -18.45 -10.48
N TYR A 254 -22.09 -19.76 -10.37
CA TYR A 254 -23.38 -20.30 -9.93
C TYR A 254 -23.70 -19.87 -8.50
N ASN A 255 -22.70 -19.90 -7.63
CA ASN A 255 -22.79 -19.60 -6.22
C ASN A 255 -22.41 -18.14 -5.88
N TYR A 256 -22.37 -17.23 -6.87
CA TYR A 256 -21.89 -15.85 -6.66
C TYR A 256 -22.65 -15.09 -5.57
N ALA A 257 -23.95 -15.35 -5.42
CA ALA A 257 -24.80 -14.74 -4.40
C ALA A 257 -25.09 -15.66 -3.19
N ALA A 258 -24.29 -16.72 -3.01
CA ALA A 258 -24.45 -17.64 -1.90
C ALA A 258 -24.25 -16.92 -0.56
N SER A 259 -25.13 -17.18 0.40
CA SER A 259 -25.16 -16.57 1.73
C SER A 259 -25.96 -17.46 2.69
N ASP A 260 -26.08 -17.05 3.96
CA ASP A 260 -26.94 -17.75 4.93
C ASP A 260 -28.41 -17.90 4.48
N ARG A 261 -28.88 -17.02 3.59
CA ARG A 261 -30.24 -17.04 3.03
C ARG A 261 -30.32 -17.80 1.70
N LEU A 262 -29.21 -17.89 0.98
CA LEU A 262 -29.08 -18.54 -0.32
C LEU A 262 -27.97 -19.58 -0.21
N PRO A 263 -28.27 -20.80 0.26
CA PRO A 263 -27.23 -21.79 0.50
C PRO A 263 -26.49 -22.13 -0.78
N ARG A 264 -25.19 -22.42 -0.65
CA ARG A 264 -24.36 -22.91 -1.74
C ARG A 264 -24.95 -24.20 -2.32
N VAL A 265 -24.98 -24.30 -3.65
CA VAL A 265 -25.40 -25.49 -4.40
C VAL A 265 -24.15 -26.25 -4.84
N GLU A 266 -24.16 -27.58 -4.75
CA GLU A 266 -23.05 -28.39 -5.24
C GLU A 266 -23.05 -28.48 -6.77
N PRO A 267 -21.89 -28.54 -7.43
CA PRO A 267 -21.81 -28.58 -8.90
C PRO A 267 -22.63 -29.70 -9.58
N ALA A 268 -22.84 -30.82 -8.89
CA ALA A 268 -23.66 -31.93 -9.38
C ALA A 268 -25.15 -31.58 -9.52
N ASP A 269 -25.62 -30.57 -8.79
CA ASP A 269 -27.02 -30.14 -8.73
C ASP A 269 -27.27 -28.85 -9.53
N PHE A 270 -26.28 -28.37 -10.31
CA PHE A 270 -26.43 -27.17 -11.12
C PHE A 270 -27.50 -27.35 -12.20
N VAL A 271 -28.46 -26.42 -12.22
CA VAL A 271 -29.52 -26.37 -13.24
C VAL A 271 -29.27 -25.20 -14.16
N LEU A 272 -28.70 -25.47 -15.33
CA LEU A 272 -28.38 -24.48 -16.35
C LEU A 272 -29.37 -24.55 -17.52
N ALA A 273 -29.76 -23.39 -18.03
CA ALA A 273 -30.50 -23.25 -19.27
C ALA A 273 -29.64 -22.55 -20.34
N GLU A 274 -29.68 -23.08 -21.56
CA GLU A 274 -29.11 -22.42 -22.74
C GLU A 274 -29.99 -21.21 -23.09
N ALA A 275 -29.44 -20.01 -22.93
CA ALA A 275 -30.16 -18.76 -23.10
C ALA A 275 -29.19 -17.64 -23.48
N PRO A 276 -28.67 -17.62 -24.72
CA PRO A 276 -27.75 -16.58 -25.15
C PRO A 276 -28.38 -15.19 -25.03
N LEU A 277 -27.61 -14.21 -24.56
CA LEU A 277 -28.07 -12.83 -24.47
C LEU A 277 -28.33 -12.29 -25.88
N ALA A 278 -29.55 -11.77 -26.11
CA ALA A 278 -29.89 -11.10 -27.36
C ALA A 278 -29.11 -9.78 -27.46
N THR A 279 -28.01 -9.78 -28.22
CA THR A 279 -27.12 -8.63 -28.39
C THR A 279 -26.75 -8.41 -29.85
N SER A 280 -26.65 -7.15 -30.28
CA SER A 280 -26.12 -6.78 -31.61
C SER A 280 -24.63 -6.41 -31.57
N VAL A 281 -23.97 -6.60 -30.42
CA VAL A 281 -22.55 -6.30 -30.23
C VAL A 281 -21.73 -7.49 -30.74
N GLU A 282 -21.29 -7.42 -32.00
CA GLU A 282 -20.54 -8.49 -32.65
C GLU A 282 -19.04 -8.45 -32.30
N ASP A 283 -18.34 -7.37 -32.69
CA ASP A 283 -16.89 -7.20 -32.51
C ASP A 283 -16.54 -6.18 -31.40
N LEU A 284 -15.52 -6.50 -30.60
CA LEU A 284 -14.95 -5.61 -29.59
C LEU A 284 -13.76 -4.84 -30.16
N THR A 285 -14.00 -3.70 -30.79
CA THR A 285 -12.96 -2.95 -31.52
C THR A 285 -12.07 -2.12 -30.60
N ALA A 286 -12.60 -1.57 -29.51
CA ALA A 286 -11.83 -0.77 -28.56
C ALA A 286 -10.95 -1.66 -27.65
N THR A 287 -11.44 -2.85 -27.31
CA THR A 287 -10.75 -3.86 -26.49
C THR A 287 -9.58 -4.51 -27.23
N VAL A 288 -9.69 -4.69 -28.55
CA VAL A 288 -8.58 -5.20 -29.39
C VAL A 288 -7.50 -4.13 -29.63
N GLY A 289 -7.88 -2.85 -29.58
CA GLY A 289 -6.95 -1.72 -29.74
C GLY A 289 -6.13 -1.38 -28.49
N SER A 290 -6.59 -1.78 -27.30
CA SER A 290 -5.82 -1.72 -26.06
C SER A 290 -4.94 -2.96 -25.95
N SER A 291 -3.61 -2.81 -25.83
CA SER A 291 -2.75 -3.98 -25.56
C SER A 291 -3.22 -4.66 -24.26
N PRO A 292 -3.52 -5.96 -24.26
CA PRO A 292 -3.88 -6.68 -23.04
C PRO A 292 -2.71 -6.54 -22.06
N ARG A 293 -2.92 -5.78 -20.98
CA ARG A 293 -1.95 -5.75 -19.89
C ARG A 293 -2.11 -7.06 -19.12
N GLY A 294 -1.00 -7.76 -18.92
CA GLY A 294 -1.01 -9.02 -18.17
C GLY A 294 -1.40 -8.77 -16.71
N PHE A 295 -1.98 -9.77 -16.05
CA PHE A 295 -2.38 -9.70 -14.63
C PHE A 295 -1.31 -9.06 -13.72
N LEU A 296 -0.04 -9.41 -13.89
CA LEU A 296 1.06 -8.86 -13.12
C LEU A 296 1.24 -7.35 -13.33
N THR A 297 1.09 -6.85 -14.57
CA THR A 297 1.16 -5.42 -14.88
C THR A 297 0.00 -4.66 -14.24
N ASP A 298 -1.20 -5.25 -14.21
CA ASP A 298 -2.38 -4.64 -13.62
C ASP A 298 -2.31 -4.63 -12.10
N ALA A 299 -1.81 -5.71 -11.50
CA ALA A 299 -1.57 -5.82 -10.07
C ALA A 299 -0.46 -4.87 -9.62
N LEU A 300 0.63 -4.72 -10.38
CA LEU A 300 1.68 -3.73 -10.12
C LEU A 300 1.17 -2.29 -10.32
N GLY A 301 0.37 -2.05 -11.35
CA GLY A 301 -0.27 -0.75 -11.59
C GLY A 301 -1.24 -0.39 -10.46
N PHE A 302 -2.03 -1.35 -9.99
CA PHE A 302 -2.91 -1.16 -8.84
C PHE A 302 -2.10 -0.97 -7.57
N ALA A 303 -1.09 -1.78 -7.30
CA ALA A 303 -0.18 -1.58 -6.17
C ALA A 303 0.41 -0.17 -6.20
N ASP A 304 0.98 0.26 -7.32
CA ASP A 304 1.60 1.57 -7.46
C ASP A 304 0.58 2.72 -7.30
N ALA A 305 -0.60 2.64 -7.93
CA ALA A 305 -1.67 3.62 -7.76
C ALA A 305 -2.23 3.63 -6.32
N HIS A 306 -2.46 2.46 -5.73
CA HIS A 306 -2.92 2.27 -4.35
C HIS A 306 -1.89 2.83 -3.37
N PHE A 307 -0.60 2.53 -3.56
CA PHE A 307 0.49 3.07 -2.76
C PHE A 307 0.69 4.57 -2.99
N ARG A 308 0.42 5.11 -4.18
CA ARG A 308 0.41 6.56 -4.45
C ARG A 308 -0.75 7.28 -3.76
N ASN A 309 -1.91 6.62 -3.61
CA ASN A 309 -3.15 7.21 -3.09
C ASN A 309 -3.43 6.96 -1.60
N LEU A 310 -2.71 6.04 -0.95
CA LEU A 310 -2.73 5.92 0.52
C LEU A 310 -2.24 7.23 1.13
N ARG A 311 -3.08 7.85 1.96
CA ARG A 311 -2.73 9.03 2.78
C ARG A 311 -1.36 8.81 3.43
N ARG A 312 -0.56 9.88 3.55
CA ARG A 312 0.78 9.83 4.18
C ARG A 312 0.80 9.21 5.59
N VAL A 313 -0.37 9.04 6.21
CA VAL A 313 -0.58 8.37 7.50
C VAL A 313 -1.29 7.03 7.27
N ALA A 314 -0.60 5.93 7.53
CA ALA A 314 -1.11 4.55 7.45
C ALA A 314 -1.92 4.14 8.69
N VAL A 315 -1.60 4.68 9.87
CA VAL A 315 -2.33 4.48 11.14
C VAL A 315 -2.23 5.77 11.96
N HIS A 316 -3.31 6.21 12.59
CA HIS A 316 -3.30 7.38 13.48
C HIS A 316 -4.11 7.11 14.75
N THR A 317 -3.44 7.12 15.90
CA THR A 317 -4.05 7.07 17.24
C THR A 317 -3.53 8.23 18.09
N ASP A 318 -4.06 8.41 19.31
CA ASP A 318 -3.60 9.44 20.25
C ASP A 318 -2.14 9.24 20.75
N GLU A 319 -1.54 8.08 20.47
CA GLU A 319 -0.22 7.69 20.96
C GLU A 319 0.78 7.34 19.85
N VAL A 320 0.31 6.83 18.71
CA VAL A 320 1.15 6.35 17.61
C VAL A 320 0.58 6.81 16.26
N GLU A 321 1.46 7.36 15.43
CA GLU A 321 1.19 7.72 14.05
C GLU A 321 2.14 6.94 13.14
N VAL A 322 1.62 6.05 12.30
CA VAL A 322 2.44 5.36 11.29
C VAL A 322 2.40 6.16 10.00
N LEU A 323 3.53 6.71 9.61
CA LEU A 323 3.73 7.52 8.42
C LEU A 323 4.33 6.70 7.28
N LYS A 324 3.97 7.03 6.04
CA LYS A 324 4.66 6.56 4.85
C LYS A 324 5.76 7.56 4.48
N ALA A 325 7.00 7.17 4.78
CA ALA A 325 8.20 7.94 4.46
C ALA A 325 8.93 7.36 3.23
N ARG A 326 9.89 8.10 2.68
CA ARG A 326 10.72 7.70 1.52
C ARG A 326 11.31 6.31 1.70
N ARG A 327 11.67 5.96 2.93
CA ARG A 327 12.35 4.72 3.30
C ARG A 327 11.42 3.71 3.96
N GLY A 328 10.12 3.79 3.74
CA GLY A 328 9.13 2.80 4.20
C GLY A 328 8.18 3.34 5.27
N LEU A 329 7.54 2.42 6.00
CA LEU A 329 6.62 2.79 7.06
C LEU A 329 7.38 3.19 8.32
N VAL A 330 6.94 4.24 9.01
CA VAL A 330 7.60 4.75 10.21
C VAL A 330 6.54 5.12 11.24
N ALA A 331 6.48 4.36 12.33
CA ALA A 331 5.81 4.75 13.56
C ALA A 331 6.55 5.94 14.20
N VAL A 332 5.78 6.99 14.43
CA VAL A 332 6.13 8.20 15.17
C VAL A 332 5.28 8.20 16.44
N THR A 333 5.93 8.31 17.58
CA THR A 333 5.28 8.29 18.91
C THR A 333 5.60 9.57 19.67
N ARG A 334 5.11 9.68 20.92
CA ARG A 334 5.50 10.79 21.82
C ARG A 334 6.99 10.76 22.18
N ALA A 335 7.66 9.61 22.09
CA ALA A 335 9.10 9.50 22.34
C ALA A 335 9.93 10.02 21.14
N THR A 336 9.37 10.02 19.93
CA THR A 336 10.07 10.50 18.73
C THR A 336 10.43 11.99 18.86
N PRO A 337 11.70 12.38 18.61
CA PRO A 337 12.11 13.78 18.66
C PRO A 337 11.23 14.68 17.78
N ALA A 338 10.81 15.83 18.31
CA ALA A 338 9.83 16.70 17.67
C ALA A 338 10.26 17.18 16.26
N GLU A 339 11.53 17.54 16.07
CA GLU A 339 12.06 17.95 14.76
C GLU A 339 11.98 16.79 13.74
N GLN A 340 12.33 15.57 14.17
CA GLN A 340 12.27 14.38 13.32
C GLN A 340 10.82 14.04 12.97
N ALA A 341 9.92 14.05 13.96
CA ALA A 341 8.49 13.82 13.76
C ALA A 341 7.88 14.84 12.79
N GLN A 342 8.22 16.12 12.93
CA GLN A 342 7.76 17.18 12.03
C GLN A 342 8.27 16.97 10.60
N ALA A 343 9.57 16.71 10.42
CA ALA A 343 10.15 16.48 9.10
C ALA A 343 9.53 15.25 8.40
N LEU A 344 9.28 14.17 9.14
CA LEU A 344 8.62 12.98 8.60
C LEU A 344 7.16 13.26 8.19
N ARG A 345 6.44 14.12 8.90
CA ARG A 345 5.07 14.54 8.51
C ARG A 345 5.07 15.43 7.27
N GLU A 346 5.95 16.42 7.24
CA GLU A 346 5.94 17.47 6.21
C GLU A 346 6.61 17.02 4.91
N ALA A 347 7.80 16.41 5.02
CA ALA A 347 8.64 16.06 3.89
C ALA A 347 8.68 14.55 3.60
N ALA A 348 8.05 13.71 4.43
CA ALA A 348 8.13 12.26 4.33
C ALA A 348 9.58 11.74 4.31
N ASP A 349 10.50 12.50 4.91
CA ASP A 349 11.92 12.21 4.89
C ASP A 349 12.63 12.89 6.07
N TRP A 350 13.79 12.37 6.45
CA TRP A 350 14.62 12.87 7.54
C TRP A 350 16.10 12.68 7.18
N GLN A 351 16.94 13.68 7.45
CA GLN A 351 18.40 13.63 7.24
C GLN A 351 18.81 13.03 5.88
N ARG A 352 18.12 13.41 4.79
CA ARG A 352 18.27 12.77 3.49
C ARG A 352 19.73 12.64 3.05
N GLY A 353 20.50 13.73 3.10
CA GLY A 353 21.89 13.75 2.64
C GLY A 353 22.79 12.78 3.40
N GLU A 354 22.76 12.84 4.74
CA GLU A 354 23.56 11.96 5.61
C GLU A 354 23.22 10.48 5.37
N ILE A 355 21.93 10.15 5.24
CA ILE A 355 21.50 8.77 5.01
C ILE A 355 21.92 8.31 3.61
N ASP A 356 21.68 9.11 2.57
CA ASP A 356 22.04 8.76 1.20
C ASP A 356 23.56 8.54 1.09
N PHE A 357 24.38 9.40 1.72
CA PHE A 357 25.83 9.21 1.81
C PHE A 357 26.21 7.87 2.46
N CYS A 358 25.63 7.55 3.63
CA CYS A 358 25.93 6.31 4.34
C CYS A 358 25.47 5.07 3.58
N VAL A 359 24.31 5.14 2.90
CA VAL A 359 23.77 4.06 2.06
C VAL A 359 24.63 3.81 0.82
N ASP A 360 25.20 4.86 0.23
CA ASP A 360 26.11 4.75 -0.91
C ASP A 360 27.47 4.16 -0.51
N ALA A 361 27.88 4.31 0.75
CA ALA A 361 29.13 3.79 1.29
C ALA A 361 29.14 2.27 1.56
N VAL A 362 27.98 1.60 1.49
CA VAL A 362 27.85 0.17 1.83
C VAL A 362 27.24 -0.62 0.67
N VAL A 363 27.56 -1.91 0.57
CA VAL A 363 27.05 -2.81 -0.49
C VAL A 363 26.24 -3.97 0.06
N GLY A 364 25.65 -4.78 -0.83
CA GLY A 364 24.91 -5.98 -0.41
C GLY A 364 25.83 -6.99 0.27
N GLY A 365 25.41 -7.54 1.41
CA GLY A 365 26.21 -8.46 2.23
C GLY A 365 27.02 -7.79 3.35
N ASP A 366 27.10 -6.46 3.37
CA ASP A 366 27.89 -5.73 4.36
C ASP A 366 27.34 -5.85 5.80
N THR A 367 28.22 -5.58 6.77
CA THR A 367 27.82 -5.35 8.15
C THR A 367 27.89 -3.85 8.48
N VAL A 368 26.80 -3.29 9.01
CA VAL A 368 26.69 -1.86 9.38
C VAL A 368 26.39 -1.70 10.85
N TRP A 369 27.08 -0.77 11.51
CA TRP A 369 26.79 -0.39 12.89
C TRP A 369 26.13 0.98 12.93
N ASP A 370 24.95 1.07 13.51
CA ASP A 370 24.19 2.29 13.70
C ASP A 370 24.09 2.58 15.20
N LEU A 371 25.02 3.40 15.70
CA LEU A 371 25.14 3.74 17.13
C LEU A 371 24.40 5.05 17.41
N GLY A 372 23.39 5.02 18.28
CA GLY A 372 22.41 6.10 18.38
C GLY A 372 21.37 6.01 17.25
N ALA A 373 20.76 4.83 17.11
CA ALA A 373 19.80 4.51 16.05
C ALA A 373 18.47 5.28 16.17
N GLY A 374 18.16 5.84 17.35
CA GLY A 374 16.90 6.54 17.61
C GLY A 374 15.70 5.65 17.32
N ILE A 375 14.72 6.18 16.58
CA ILE A 375 13.55 5.42 16.13
C ILE A 375 13.84 4.45 14.96
N GLY A 376 15.08 4.38 14.46
CA GLY A 376 15.48 3.42 13.43
C GLY A 376 15.26 3.82 11.97
N TYR A 377 15.02 5.09 11.67
CA TYR A 377 14.77 5.53 10.29
C TYR A 377 15.99 5.30 9.37
N GLN A 378 17.21 5.58 9.87
CA GLN A 378 18.47 5.28 9.18
C GLN A 378 18.72 3.76 9.13
N THR A 379 18.46 3.07 10.24
CA THR A 379 18.63 1.61 10.35
C THR A 379 17.82 0.85 9.29
N VAL A 380 16.57 1.26 9.02
CA VAL A 380 15.73 0.70 7.95
C VAL A 380 16.39 0.84 6.58
N ALA A 381 17.05 1.96 6.32
CA ALA A 381 17.78 2.22 5.09
C ALA A 381 18.96 1.25 4.93
N PHE A 382 19.79 1.12 5.97
CA PHE A 382 20.96 0.25 5.99
C PHE A 382 20.55 -1.22 5.82
N ALA A 383 19.55 -1.66 6.57
CA ALA A 383 19.07 -3.04 6.55
C ALA A 383 18.58 -3.46 5.16
N ARG A 384 17.90 -2.57 4.44
CA ARG A 384 17.51 -2.81 3.04
C ARG A 384 18.71 -2.82 2.11
N ARG A 385 19.64 -1.89 2.29
CA ARG A 385 20.79 -1.72 1.41
C ARG A 385 21.74 -2.92 1.42
N VAL A 386 21.98 -3.48 2.60
CA VAL A 386 22.84 -4.66 2.77
C VAL A 386 22.10 -5.96 2.44
N GLY A 387 20.76 -5.95 2.45
CA GLY A 387 19.93 -7.08 2.08
C GLY A 387 20.04 -8.27 3.05
N ALA A 388 19.38 -9.38 2.71
CA ALA A 388 19.27 -10.54 3.60
C ALA A 388 20.61 -11.24 3.92
N ALA A 389 21.63 -11.03 3.09
CA ALA A 389 22.98 -11.57 3.31
C ALA A 389 23.84 -10.68 4.22
N GLY A 390 23.47 -9.41 4.40
CA GLY A 390 24.16 -8.47 5.28
C GLY A 390 23.46 -8.32 6.62
N THR A 391 24.11 -7.64 7.57
CA THR A 391 23.59 -7.47 8.94
C THR A 391 23.74 -6.03 9.41
N VAL A 392 22.77 -5.53 10.18
CA VAL A 392 22.88 -4.24 10.88
C VAL A 392 22.87 -4.47 12.39
N VAL A 393 23.80 -3.85 13.11
CA VAL A 393 23.78 -3.76 14.57
C VAL A 393 23.35 -2.34 14.95
N ALA A 394 22.17 -2.21 15.54
CA ALA A 394 21.59 -0.93 15.93
C ALA A 394 21.63 -0.78 17.44
N ALA A 395 22.36 0.23 17.93
CA ALA A 395 22.45 0.53 19.35
C ALA A 395 21.65 1.79 19.67
N GLU A 396 20.76 1.73 20.66
CA GLU A 396 20.04 2.88 21.17
C GLU A 396 19.93 2.77 22.69
N ALA A 397 20.26 3.84 23.43
CA ALA A 397 20.36 3.82 24.89
C ALA A 397 19.02 4.11 25.58
N ASP A 398 18.14 4.84 24.92
CA ASP A 398 16.79 5.11 25.41
C ASP A 398 15.85 3.89 25.16
N ALA A 399 15.13 3.47 26.20
CA ALA A 399 14.26 2.30 26.12
C ALA A 399 13.03 2.50 25.24
N ASP A 400 12.46 3.71 25.24
CA ASP A 400 11.27 4.04 24.45
C ASP A 400 11.65 4.15 22.97
N LEU A 401 12.78 4.81 22.66
CA LEU A 401 13.29 4.88 21.29
C LEU A 401 13.70 3.50 20.75
N ARG A 402 14.28 2.63 21.59
CA ARG A 402 14.55 1.23 21.21
C ARG A 402 13.27 0.47 20.87
N GLN A 403 12.18 0.72 21.59
CA GLN A 403 10.89 0.10 21.30
C GLN A 403 10.34 0.59 19.96
N ASP A 404 10.44 1.90 19.68
CA ASP A 404 10.07 2.49 18.38
C ASP A 404 10.91 1.93 17.23
N LEU A 405 12.23 1.77 17.43
CA LEU A 405 13.14 1.10 16.50
C LEU A 405 12.68 -0.33 16.19
N ALA A 406 12.37 -1.14 17.21
CA ALA A 406 11.88 -2.50 17.02
C ALA A 406 10.55 -2.54 16.25
N ALA A 407 9.63 -1.63 16.57
CA ALA A 407 8.36 -1.49 15.87
C ALA A 407 8.59 -1.12 14.38
N ASN A 408 9.48 -0.16 14.11
CA ASN A 408 9.79 0.29 12.75
C ASN A 408 10.48 -0.78 11.90
N LEU A 409 11.36 -1.59 12.49
CA LEU A 409 11.94 -2.75 11.78
C LEU A 409 10.86 -3.79 11.45
N THR A 410 9.94 -4.04 12.38
CA THR A 410 8.81 -4.98 12.19
C THR A 410 7.86 -4.50 11.10
N LEU A 411 7.48 -3.22 11.12
CA LEU A 411 6.62 -2.59 10.10
C LEU A 411 7.19 -2.70 8.69
N ASN A 412 8.51 -2.77 8.57
CA ASN A 412 9.21 -2.89 7.29
C ASN A 412 9.63 -4.33 6.96
N GLY A 413 9.26 -5.32 7.78
CA GLY A 413 9.57 -6.74 7.56
C GLY A 413 11.06 -7.08 7.67
N LEU A 414 11.85 -6.28 8.36
CA LEU A 414 13.30 -6.42 8.41
C LEU A 414 13.73 -7.36 9.54
N ARG A 415 14.48 -8.40 9.19
CA ARG A 415 14.95 -9.45 10.12
C ARG A 415 16.47 -9.49 10.29
N ASN A 416 17.19 -8.76 9.45
CA ASN A 416 18.65 -8.71 9.40
C ASN A 416 19.23 -7.60 10.30
N VAL A 417 18.51 -7.24 11.36
CA VAL A 417 18.92 -6.19 12.31
C VAL A 417 18.93 -6.73 13.72
N THR A 418 20.02 -6.48 14.43
CA THR A 418 20.19 -6.78 15.85
C THR A 418 20.12 -5.50 16.66
N ILE A 419 19.19 -5.42 17.61
CA ILE A 419 19.04 -4.26 18.50
C ILE A 419 19.81 -4.52 19.80
N VAL A 420 20.57 -3.53 20.26
CA VAL A 420 21.30 -3.55 21.54
C VAL A 420 21.09 -2.26 22.33
N GLY A 421 21.28 -2.33 23.65
CA GLY A 421 21.07 -1.21 24.58
C GLY A 421 22.21 -0.21 24.64
N SER A 422 23.39 -0.55 24.11
CA SER A 422 24.58 0.30 24.20
C SER A 422 25.62 -0.02 23.12
N ALA A 423 26.53 0.92 22.88
CA ALA A 423 27.70 0.69 22.03
C ALA A 423 28.62 -0.41 22.58
N ALA A 424 28.73 -0.54 23.92
CA ALA A 424 29.49 -1.61 24.56
C ALA A 424 28.90 -2.99 24.28
N GLU A 425 27.56 -3.12 24.24
CA GLU A 425 26.89 -4.36 23.84
C GLU A 425 27.08 -4.67 22.34
N ALA A 426 27.16 -3.66 21.48
CA ALA A 426 27.53 -3.86 20.08
C ALA A 426 28.95 -4.42 19.96
N LEU A 427 29.90 -3.86 20.72
CA LEU A 427 31.29 -4.31 20.78
C LEU A 427 31.44 -5.75 21.28
N ALA A 428 30.70 -6.10 22.34
CA ALA A 428 30.69 -7.46 22.89
C ALA A 428 30.24 -8.53 21.88
N ARG A 429 29.61 -8.16 20.76
CA ARG A 429 29.21 -9.09 19.71
C ARG A 429 30.30 -9.43 18.69
N LEU A 430 31.41 -8.69 18.67
CA LEU A 430 32.59 -9.05 17.87
C LEU A 430 33.52 -10.00 18.61
N VAL A 431 33.60 -9.85 19.93
CA VAL A 431 34.52 -10.62 20.78
C VAL A 431 33.82 -11.89 21.27
N PRO A 432 34.29 -13.11 20.94
CA PRO A 432 33.74 -14.33 21.52
C PRO A 432 33.87 -14.29 23.05
N GLU A 433 32.82 -14.62 23.81
CA GLU A 433 32.95 -14.78 25.26
C GLU A 433 34.07 -15.81 25.56
N SER A 434 35.10 -15.38 26.30
CA SER A 434 36.06 -16.33 26.86
C SER A 434 35.31 -17.29 27.80
N PRO A 435 35.53 -18.61 27.69
CA PRO A 435 34.82 -19.57 28.54
C PRO A 435 35.18 -19.31 30.00
N ARG A 436 34.23 -18.78 30.78
CA ARG A 436 34.43 -18.59 32.22
C ARG A 436 34.68 -19.96 32.87
N PRO A 437 35.72 -20.12 33.71
CA PRO A 437 35.99 -21.40 34.36
C PRO A 437 34.82 -21.78 35.28
N SER A 438 34.20 -22.90 34.94
CA SER A 438 32.97 -23.38 35.58
C SER A 438 33.21 -23.84 37.01
N ARG A 439 32.64 -23.13 37.99
CA ARG A 439 32.19 -23.73 39.24
C ARG A 439 30.76 -23.24 39.48
N TRP A 440 29.84 -24.18 39.69
CA TRP A 440 28.40 -24.00 39.96
C TRP A 440 27.45 -23.91 38.74
N ARG A 441 27.22 -25.05 38.07
CA ARG A 441 25.95 -25.23 37.33
C ARG A 441 24.83 -25.60 38.30
N ARG A 442 23.94 -24.65 38.59
CA ARG A 442 22.55 -24.98 38.98
C ARG A 442 21.74 -25.07 37.68
N ARG A 443 21.07 -26.21 37.47
CA ARG A 443 20.09 -26.41 36.39
C ARG A 443 19.05 -25.28 36.45
N LYS A 444 18.98 -24.46 35.39
CA LYS A 444 17.78 -23.71 35.01
C LYS A 444 17.28 -24.29 33.70
N SER A 445 15.95 -24.40 33.64
CA SER A 445 15.11 -24.99 32.61
C SER A 445 15.32 -24.43 31.22
N ASP A 446 15.13 -25.28 30.21
CA ASP A 446 15.12 -24.99 28.79
C ASP A 446 14.11 -23.89 28.44
N SER A 447 14.57 -22.65 28.34
CA SER A 447 14.02 -21.64 27.45
C SER A 447 15.10 -21.37 26.41
N GLY A 448 14.82 -21.67 25.14
CA GLY A 448 15.79 -21.59 24.05
C GLY A 448 16.40 -20.21 23.89
N GLU A 449 17.58 -19.99 24.48
CA GLU A 449 18.49 -18.94 24.06
C GLU A 449 19.20 -19.40 22.79
N ALA A 450 18.93 -18.72 21.68
CA ALA A 450 19.66 -18.92 20.43
C ALA A 450 21.16 -18.66 20.68
N ALA A 451 22.01 -19.62 20.31
CA ALA A 451 23.46 -19.46 20.37
C ALA A 451 23.87 -18.21 19.56
N GLN A 452 24.53 -17.26 20.22
CA GLN A 452 24.98 -16.01 19.62
C GLN A 452 26.25 -16.28 18.80
N HIS A 453 26.16 -16.20 17.48
CA HIS A 453 27.34 -16.21 16.60
C HIS A 453 27.96 -14.80 16.58
N PRO A 454 29.31 -14.69 16.60
CA PRO A 454 29.97 -13.39 16.50
C PRO A 454 29.64 -12.72 15.16
N ALA A 455 29.35 -11.42 15.20
CA ALA A 455 29.07 -10.65 14.00
C ALA A 455 30.36 -10.45 13.17
N ALA A 456 30.23 -10.37 11.84
CA ALA A 456 31.35 -9.93 11.01
C ALA A 456 31.72 -8.47 11.35
N PRO A 457 33.00 -8.06 11.19
CA PRO A 457 33.39 -6.69 11.42
C PRO A 457 32.65 -5.73 10.46
N PRO A 458 32.29 -4.51 10.89
CA PRO A 458 31.51 -3.59 10.07
C PRO A 458 32.33 -2.98 8.93
N SER A 459 31.68 -2.72 7.79
CA SER A 459 32.23 -1.87 6.71
C SER A 459 31.89 -0.38 6.93
N LEU A 460 30.82 -0.10 7.69
CA LEU A 460 30.39 1.24 8.08
C LEU A 460 30.01 1.29 9.56
N VAL A 461 30.49 2.32 10.27
CA VAL A 461 30.04 2.68 11.62
C VAL A 461 29.49 4.10 11.57
N ARG A 462 28.18 4.24 11.78
CA ARG A 462 27.50 5.53 11.92
C ARG A 462 27.23 5.82 13.40
N ILE A 463 27.51 7.05 13.83
CA ILE A 463 27.36 7.51 15.22
C ILE A 463 26.43 8.73 15.23
N GLY A 464 25.20 8.53 15.72
CA GLY A 464 24.08 9.48 15.74
C GLY A 464 23.89 10.28 17.02
N GLY A 465 24.67 10.00 18.07
CA GLY A 465 24.59 10.67 19.37
C GLY A 465 25.79 10.30 20.26
N GLY A 466 26.16 11.19 21.19
CA GLY A 466 27.32 11.01 22.08
C GLY A 466 28.69 11.28 21.44
N GLY A 467 28.78 11.42 20.11
CA GLY A 467 29.93 11.96 19.38
C GLY A 467 31.26 11.22 19.60
N PHE A 468 32.35 11.99 19.71
CA PHE A 468 33.72 11.48 19.91
C PHE A 468 33.89 10.50 21.09
N PRO A 469 33.26 10.70 22.27
CA PRO A 469 33.30 9.71 23.35
C PRO A 469 32.89 8.29 22.97
N VAL A 470 31.95 8.11 22.04
CA VAL A 470 31.53 6.79 21.56
C VAL A 470 32.57 6.22 20.59
N LEU A 471 33.11 7.08 19.71
CA LEU A 471 34.20 6.71 18.79
C LEU A 471 35.45 6.23 19.54
N ALA A 472 35.85 6.94 20.59
CA ALA A 472 37.02 6.61 21.41
C ALA A 472 36.89 5.29 22.18
N GLN A 473 35.68 4.72 22.26
CA GLN A 473 35.42 3.42 22.89
C GLN A 473 35.40 2.25 21.89
N LEU A 474 35.45 2.52 20.57
CA LEU A 474 35.54 1.44 19.59
C LEU A 474 36.85 0.69 19.80
N ALA A 475 36.77 -0.64 19.86
CA ALA A 475 37.94 -1.49 20.04
C ALA A 475 38.86 -1.44 18.82
N ASP A 476 40.17 -1.61 19.03
CA ASP A 476 41.19 -1.70 17.97
C ASP A 476 40.80 -2.72 16.88
N GLU A 477 40.10 -3.81 17.26
CA GLU A 477 39.61 -4.84 16.34
C GLU A 477 38.58 -4.31 15.33
N VAL A 478 37.68 -3.41 15.76
CA VAL A 478 36.73 -2.73 14.85
C VAL A 478 37.49 -1.84 13.87
N LEU A 479 38.47 -1.10 14.38
CA LEU A 479 39.21 -0.10 13.61
C LEU A 479 40.20 -0.75 12.63
N THR A 480 40.80 -1.88 13.01
CA THR A 480 41.68 -2.68 12.15
C THR A 480 40.92 -3.25 10.94
N ALA A 481 39.61 -3.47 11.05
CA ALA A 481 38.78 -3.85 9.91
C ALA A 481 38.56 -2.69 8.91
N GLY A 482 38.95 -1.47 9.29
CA GLY A 482 38.86 -0.29 8.46
C GLY A 482 37.43 0.10 8.06
N PRO A 483 36.44 0.20 8.96
CA PRO A 483 35.15 0.75 8.57
C PRO A 483 35.28 2.20 8.11
N THR A 484 34.42 2.63 7.19
CA THR A 484 34.12 4.07 7.09
C THR A 484 33.39 4.48 8.36
N VAL A 485 33.80 5.57 8.99
CA VAL A 485 33.18 6.09 10.21
C VAL A 485 32.43 7.37 9.88
N PHE A 486 31.14 7.44 10.21
CA PHE A 486 30.31 8.63 10.00
C PHE A 486 29.83 9.18 11.33
N LEU A 487 30.35 10.33 11.74
CA LEU A 487 29.99 11.03 12.96
C LEU A 487 28.95 12.12 12.67
N CYS A 488 27.70 11.88 13.09
CA CYS A 488 26.67 12.92 13.14
C CYS A 488 26.90 13.83 14.35
N GLU A 489 26.38 15.06 14.29
CA GLU A 489 26.30 15.99 15.43
C GLU A 489 27.66 16.27 16.10
N VAL A 490 28.52 16.93 15.33
CA VAL A 490 29.91 17.19 15.70
C VAL A 490 30.10 18.09 16.91
N GLY A 491 29.05 18.76 17.43
CA GLY A 491 29.13 19.75 18.52
C GLY A 491 29.76 19.27 19.84
N GLN A 492 29.94 17.96 20.06
CA GLN A 492 30.66 17.40 21.22
C GLN A 492 32.08 16.90 20.91
N CYS A 493 32.53 16.99 19.66
CA CYS A 493 33.87 16.55 19.27
C CYS A 493 34.91 17.63 19.57
N ARG A 494 36.05 17.26 20.17
CA ARG A 494 37.22 18.13 20.27
C ARG A 494 38.13 17.84 19.08
N PRO A 495 38.29 18.74 18.10
CA PRO A 495 38.99 18.42 16.85
C PRO A 495 40.44 17.99 17.05
N VAL A 496 41.14 18.54 18.05
CA VAL A 496 42.50 18.10 18.41
C VAL A 496 42.50 16.65 18.90
N ALA A 497 41.60 16.30 19.83
CA ALA A 497 41.52 14.92 20.33
C ALA A 497 41.09 13.91 19.25
N LEU A 498 40.24 14.34 18.31
CA LEU A 498 39.88 13.54 17.14
C LEU A 498 41.07 13.32 16.21
N MET A 499 41.88 14.35 15.96
CA MET A 499 43.07 14.26 15.12
C MET A 499 44.16 13.42 15.77
N ASP A 500 44.42 13.59 17.07
CA ASP A 500 45.35 12.74 17.82
C ASP A 500 44.90 11.27 17.78
N TRP A 501 43.59 11.02 17.89
CA TRP A 501 43.01 9.71 17.75
C TRP A 501 43.11 9.16 16.31
N ALA A 502 42.98 10.03 15.30
CA ALA A 502 43.09 9.68 13.89
C ALA A 502 44.49 9.24 13.49
N ASP A 503 45.49 9.99 13.94
CA ASP A 503 46.91 9.71 13.69
C ASP A 503 47.32 8.37 14.33
N ALA A 504 46.72 8.02 15.47
CA ALA A 504 46.95 6.74 16.14
C ALA A 504 46.39 5.51 15.39
N HIS A 505 45.43 5.69 14.47
CA HIS A 505 44.71 4.59 13.80
C HIS A 505 44.81 4.61 12.26
N ASP A 506 45.64 5.49 11.68
CA ASP A 506 45.79 5.67 10.23
C ASP A 506 44.47 5.99 9.51
N TYR A 507 43.75 7.02 9.98
CA TYR A 507 42.50 7.50 9.38
C TYR A 507 42.62 8.94 8.86
N GLY A 508 42.14 9.17 7.64
CA GLY A 508 41.86 10.50 7.11
C GLY A 508 40.47 10.98 7.52
N TRP A 509 40.37 12.21 8.04
CA TRP A 509 39.10 12.81 8.44
C TRP A 509 38.66 13.92 7.50
N TYR A 510 37.36 13.96 7.24
CA TYR A 510 36.77 14.86 6.27
C TYR A 510 35.44 15.42 6.75
N TRP A 511 35.16 16.67 6.41
CA TRP A 511 33.87 17.31 6.54
C TRP A 511 32.90 16.84 5.47
N TYR A 512 31.70 16.54 5.92
CA TYR A 512 30.52 16.35 5.09
C TYR A 512 29.51 17.45 5.38
N PHE A 513 29.04 18.11 4.32
CA PHE A 513 28.02 19.15 4.38
C PHE A 513 26.79 18.69 3.61
N SER A 514 25.62 18.77 4.25
CA SER A 514 24.35 18.55 3.58
C SER A 514 23.38 19.70 3.81
N ALA A 515 22.39 19.81 2.92
CA ALA A 515 21.26 20.70 3.13
C ALA A 515 20.61 20.45 4.51
N GLY A 516 20.13 21.52 5.14
CA GLY A 516 19.42 21.45 6.42
C GLY A 516 18.11 20.66 6.32
N SER A 517 17.51 20.37 7.49
CA SER A 517 16.14 19.85 7.56
C SER A 517 15.16 20.84 6.89
N PRO A 518 14.03 20.38 6.33
CA PRO A 518 12.98 21.28 5.86
C PRO A 518 12.63 22.33 6.94
N GLY A 519 12.73 23.61 6.60
CA GLY A 519 12.51 24.72 7.54
C GLY A 519 13.76 25.24 8.28
N SER A 520 14.96 24.69 8.03
CA SER A 520 16.24 25.17 8.57
C SER A 520 17.18 25.63 7.45
N GLU A 521 17.61 26.90 7.49
CA GLU A 521 18.58 27.46 6.54
C GLU A 521 20.04 27.05 6.84
N ASP A 522 20.31 26.48 8.02
CA ASP A 522 21.66 26.07 8.41
C ASP A 522 22.01 24.69 7.82
N PRO A 523 23.17 24.55 7.14
CA PRO A 523 23.64 23.27 6.65
C PRO A 523 23.92 22.31 7.81
N ARG A 524 23.56 21.04 7.64
CA ARG A 524 23.98 19.96 8.55
C ARG A 524 25.44 19.61 8.27
N VAL A 525 26.19 19.38 9.34
CA VAL A 525 27.63 19.12 9.30
C VAL A 525 27.90 17.81 10.01
N ALA A 526 28.65 16.93 9.35
CA ALA A 526 29.13 15.65 9.86
C ALA A 526 30.62 15.48 9.57
N LEU A 527 31.25 14.53 10.27
CA LEU A 527 32.63 14.13 10.04
C LEU A 527 32.68 12.70 9.53
N VAL A 528 33.51 12.47 8.52
CA VAL A 528 33.70 11.16 7.89
C VAL A 528 35.16 10.75 8.07
N GLY A 529 35.37 9.66 8.78
CA GLY A 529 36.65 8.98 8.90
C GLY A 529 36.77 7.91 7.82
N VAL A 530 37.85 7.97 7.04
CA VAL A 530 38.18 6.99 6.01
C VAL A 530 39.57 6.43 6.32
N PRO A 531 39.77 5.10 6.27
CA PRO A 531 41.10 4.51 6.43
C PRO A 531 42.11 5.12 5.46
N GLY A 532 43.35 5.33 5.91
CA GLY A 532 44.40 6.04 5.16
C GLY A 532 44.81 5.36 3.85
N ASP A 533 44.53 4.06 3.74
CA ASP A 533 44.75 3.27 2.53
C ASP A 533 43.65 3.41 1.46
N ARG A 534 42.57 4.15 1.76
CA ARG A 534 41.42 4.36 0.87
C ARG A 534 41.25 5.80 0.44
N PRO A 535 40.88 6.05 -0.83
CA PRO A 535 40.54 7.39 -1.27
C PRO A 535 39.25 7.87 -0.59
N PRO A 536 39.14 9.16 -0.23
CA PRO A 536 37.91 9.70 0.32
C PRO A 536 36.80 9.70 -0.73
N PRO A 537 35.54 9.44 -0.32
CA PRO A 537 34.38 9.68 -1.17
C PRO A 537 34.33 11.11 -1.75
N PRO A 538 33.80 11.30 -2.97
CA PRO A 538 33.72 12.60 -3.61
C PRO A 538 32.83 13.57 -2.80
N GLY A 539 33.16 14.85 -2.83
CA GLY A 539 32.40 15.91 -2.15
C GLY A 539 32.77 16.13 -0.68
N LEU A 540 33.72 15.37 -0.15
CA LEU A 540 34.28 15.54 1.18
C LEU A 540 35.42 16.56 1.19
N GLN A 541 35.50 17.38 2.25
CA GLN A 541 36.59 18.35 2.45
C GLN A 541 37.50 17.88 3.58
N ARG A 542 38.82 17.79 3.37
CA ARG A 542 39.74 17.31 4.41
C ARG A 542 39.69 18.21 5.65
N LEU A 543 39.63 17.60 6.83
CA LEU A 543 39.71 18.30 8.10
C LEU A 543 41.13 18.82 8.32
N ASP A 544 41.29 20.14 8.46
CA ASP A 544 42.53 20.79 8.88
C ASP A 544 42.30 21.55 10.21
N PRO A 545 42.93 21.14 11.33
CA PRO A 545 42.78 21.81 12.61
C PRO A 545 43.31 23.26 12.65
N ALA A 546 44.05 23.71 11.63
CA ALA A 546 44.52 25.10 11.52
C ALA A 546 43.52 26.05 10.84
N ASP A 547 42.48 25.54 10.19
CA ASP A 547 41.52 26.34 9.42
C ASP A 547 40.54 27.12 10.34
N SER A 548 40.23 28.39 10.03
CA SER A 548 39.36 29.23 10.87
C SER A 548 37.86 28.95 10.65
N ASP A 549 37.50 28.41 9.48
CA ASP A 549 36.09 28.27 9.08
C ASP A 549 35.36 27.15 9.85
N TRP A 550 36.08 26.09 10.26
CA TRP A 550 35.49 25.01 11.05
C TRP A 550 35.13 25.43 12.48
N ARG A 551 35.91 26.32 13.12
CA ARG A 551 35.60 26.84 14.47
C ARG A 551 34.28 27.61 14.47
N ALA A 552 34.02 28.34 13.38
CA ALA A 552 32.77 29.08 13.20
C ALA A 552 31.57 28.17 12.90
N ALA A 553 31.76 27.02 12.23
CA ALA A 553 30.72 26.01 12.04
C ALA A 553 30.39 25.27 13.36
N PHE A 554 31.41 24.92 14.14
CA PHE A 554 31.27 24.32 15.47
C PHE A 554 30.53 25.21 16.46
N ALA A 555 30.93 26.48 16.57
CA ALA A 555 30.33 27.46 17.48
C ALA A 555 28.85 27.76 17.17
N ARG A 556 28.39 27.50 15.92
CA ARG A 556 26.98 27.60 15.55
C ARG A 556 26.16 26.39 16.02
N GLN A 557 26.73 25.19 16.02
CA GLN A 557 26.04 23.99 16.51
C GLN A 557 25.96 23.91 18.05
N GLU A 558 26.96 24.39 18.79
CA GLU A 558 26.93 24.43 20.26
C GLU A 558 25.77 25.29 20.83
N ARG A 559 25.20 26.19 20.04
CA ARG A 559 24.08 27.06 20.45
C ARG A 559 22.71 26.36 20.47
N LYS A 560 22.60 25.12 19.98
CA LYS A 560 21.36 24.33 20.09
C LYS A 560 21.35 23.61 21.46
N PRO A 561 20.34 23.82 22.32
CA PRO A 561 20.28 23.13 23.61
C PRO A 561 20.15 21.62 23.39
N ASN A 562 21.18 20.87 23.78
CA ASN A 562 21.21 19.41 23.72
C ASN A 562 20.37 18.81 24.85
N THR A 563 19.28 18.11 24.54
CA THR A 563 18.45 17.36 25.49
C THR A 563 18.86 15.89 25.66
N VAL A 564 19.86 15.40 24.92
CA VAL A 564 20.21 13.96 24.82
C VAL A 564 21.50 13.58 25.56
N GLY A 565 22.35 14.55 25.92
CA GLY A 565 23.70 14.31 26.46
C GLY A 565 23.78 13.56 27.80
N ASP A 566 22.73 13.59 28.62
CA ASP A 566 22.72 12.99 29.95
C ASP A 566 22.27 11.51 29.98
N ARG A 567 21.86 10.93 28.84
CA ARG A 567 21.25 9.59 28.79
C ARG A 567 22.24 8.43 28.71
N TRP A 568 23.51 8.71 28.42
CA TRP A 568 24.58 7.73 28.55
C TRP A 568 25.12 7.81 29.97
N ALA A 569 24.69 6.91 30.85
CA ALA A 569 25.19 6.86 32.23
C ALA A 569 26.68 6.48 32.23
N PHE A 570 27.55 7.48 32.20
CA PHE A 570 28.99 7.30 32.33
C PHE A 570 29.33 6.94 33.78
N SER A 571 29.86 5.74 34.03
CA SER A 571 30.55 5.47 35.29
C SER A 571 31.82 6.31 35.33
N ARG A 572 31.83 7.37 36.16
CA ARG A 572 32.95 8.30 36.41
C ARG A 572 34.20 7.66 37.05
N HIS A 573 34.49 6.37 36.82
CA HIS A 573 35.54 5.66 37.54
C HIS A 573 36.65 5.05 36.66
N GLY A 574 36.81 5.51 35.41
CA GLY A 574 37.88 5.00 34.55
C GLY A 574 38.67 6.01 33.72
N LEU A 575 38.22 7.27 33.61
CA LEU A 575 38.81 8.22 32.65
C LEU A 575 39.72 9.30 33.28
N GLU A 576 39.68 9.49 34.61
CA GLU A 576 40.53 10.51 35.26
C GLU A 576 41.93 10.01 35.65
N GLU A 577 42.22 8.70 35.61
CA GLU A 577 43.52 8.17 36.09
C GLU A 577 44.60 7.94 35.01
N ARG A 578 44.39 8.35 33.74
CA ARG A 578 45.41 8.14 32.68
C ARG A 578 45.97 9.38 32.01
N TRP A 579 45.59 10.59 32.43
CA TRP A 579 46.11 11.80 31.81
C TRP A 579 46.36 12.91 32.85
N HIS A 580 47.46 12.74 33.57
CA HIS A 580 48.24 13.84 34.14
C HIS A 580 49.66 13.80 33.58
#